data_AF-A0A9J6QPW8-F1
#
_entry.id   AF-A0A9J6QPW8-F1
#
_cell.length_a   1.000
_cell.length_b   1.000
_cell.length_c   1.000
_cell.angle_alpha   90.00
_cell.angle_beta   90.00
_cell.angle_gamma   90.00
#
_symmetry.space_group_name_H-M   'P 1'
#
loop_
_entity.id
_entity.type
_entity.pdbx_description
1 polymer ?
#
loop_
_entity_poly.entity_id
_entity_poly.type
_entity_poly.pdbx_seq_one_letter_code
_entity_poly.pdbx_strand_id
1 'polypeptide(L)' 'MSKAENKPKFEEILAKLEQSSENLKKENITLEDALKNFEEGIAYYEACSEILNNAKQKIETYSKE' A
#
# COMPACT_ATOMS: atom_id res chain seq x y z
N MET A 1 21.97 -11.79 18.51
CA MET A 1 21.72 -10.53 17.79
C MET A 1 20.44 -10.74 17.01
N SER A 2 19.30 -10.25 17.51
CA SER A 2 17.98 -10.66 17.02
C SER A 2 17.07 -9.45 16.97
N LYS A 3 16.89 -8.86 15.79
CA LYS A 3 15.76 -7.98 15.39
C LYS A 3 16.00 -7.34 14.02
N ALA A 4 15.94 -8.17 12.99
CA ALA A 4 15.61 -7.82 11.61
C ALA A 4 15.23 -9.19 11.03
N GLU A 5 14.09 -9.40 10.38
CA GLU A 5 14.15 -9.56 8.92
C GLU A 5 12.74 -9.64 8.28
N ASN A 6 11.65 -9.23 8.93
CA ASN A 6 10.35 -9.29 8.24
C ASN A 6 9.28 -8.34 8.80
N LYS A 7 9.40 -7.04 8.50
CA LYS A 7 8.25 -6.16 8.18
C LYS A 7 8.75 -4.76 7.74
N PRO A 8 8.07 -4.06 6.80
CA PRO A 8 6.85 -4.48 6.12
C PRO A 8 6.77 -4.06 4.62
N LYS A 9 6.66 -5.04 3.71
CA LYS A 9 6.11 -4.77 2.37
C LYS A 9 4.78 -3.99 2.48
N PHE A 10 3.98 -4.27 3.50
CA PHE A 10 2.71 -3.58 3.72
C PHE A 10 2.88 -2.10 4.11
N GLU A 11 3.52 -1.76 5.22
CA GLU A 11 3.61 -0.34 5.64
C GLU A 11 4.48 0.49 4.71
N GLU A 12 5.45 -0.10 4.01
CA GLU A 12 6.17 0.62 2.95
C GLU A 12 5.25 0.99 1.78
N ILE A 13 4.40 0.06 1.32
CA ILE A 13 3.44 0.32 0.24
C ILE A 13 2.36 1.30 0.72
N LEU A 14 1.91 1.17 1.98
CA LEU A 14 0.95 2.09 2.58
C LEU A 14 1.51 3.52 2.67
N ALA A 15 2.75 3.68 3.12
CA ALA A 15 3.40 4.99 3.18
C ALA A 15 3.52 5.63 1.79
N LYS A 16 3.82 4.82 0.75
CA LYS A 16 3.84 5.29 -0.64
C LYS A 16 2.46 5.71 -1.13
N LEU A 17 1.42 4.95 -0.80
CA LEU A 17 0.03 5.31 -1.13
C LEU A 17 -0.37 6.65 -0.49
N GLU A 18 -0.04 6.84 0.78
CA GLU A 18 -0.29 8.11 1.49
C GLU A 18 0.47 9.27 0.83
N GLN A 19 1.74 9.06 0.48
CA GLN A 19 2.56 10.05 -0.21
C GLN A 19 1.99 10.42 -1.60
N SER A 20 1.52 9.44 -2.38
CA SER A 20 0.84 9.70 -3.66
C SER A 20 -0.46 10.50 -3.45
N SER A 21 -1.22 10.20 -2.40
CA SER A 21 -2.44 10.96 -2.04
C SER A 21 -2.12 12.40 -1.63
N GLU A 22 -1.04 12.63 -0.87
CA GLU A 22 -0.58 13.97 -0.51
C GLU A 22 -0.11 14.76 -1.74
N ASN A 23 0.64 14.11 -2.64
CA ASN A 23 1.08 14.74 -3.88
C ASN A 23 -0.12 15.19 -4.73
N LEU A 24 -1.15 14.35 -4.85
CA LEU A 24 -2.39 14.68 -5.58
C LEU A 24 -3.15 15.88 -5.00
N LYS A 25 -2.97 16.19 -3.71
CA LYS A 25 -3.62 17.32 -3.03
C LYS A 25 -2.86 18.64 -3.19
N LYS A 26 -1.67 18.64 -3.80
CA LYS A 26 -0.87 19.86 -3.99
C LYS A 26 -1.57 20.82 -4.95
N GLU A 27 -1.64 22.09 -4.57
CA GLU A 27 -2.29 23.15 -5.37
C GLU A 27 -1.60 23.42 -6.73
N ASN A 28 -0.33 23.05 -6.87
CA ASN A 28 0.48 23.27 -8.09
C ASN A 28 0.88 21.96 -8.79
N ILE A 29 0.01 20.94 -8.80
CA ILE A 29 0.25 19.70 -9.54
C ILE A 29 -0.12 19.87 -11.01
N THR A 30 0.73 19.36 -11.92
CA THR A 30 0.40 19.32 -13.35
C THR A 30 -0.57 18.17 -13.65
N LEU A 31 -1.29 18.23 -14.76
CA LEU A 31 -2.19 17.15 -15.16
C LEU A 31 -1.44 15.82 -15.34
N GLU A 32 -0.24 15.87 -15.93
CA GLU A 32 0.61 14.69 -16.14
C GLU A 32 1.06 14.09 -14.80
N ASP A 33 1.52 14.92 -13.86
CA ASP A 33 1.91 14.45 -12.53
C ASP A 33 0.71 13.91 -11.75
N ALA A 34 -0.47 14.50 -11.91
CA ALA A 34 -1.69 14.02 -11.27
C ALA A 34 -2.08 12.63 -11.81
N LEU A 35 -2.04 12.43 -13.12
CA LEU A 35 -2.32 11.13 -13.73
C LEU A 35 -1.30 10.07 -13.25
N LYS A 36 -0.02 10.42 -13.22
CA LYS A 36 1.04 9.52 -12.74
C LYS A 36 0.87 9.14 -11.27
N ASN A 37 0.63 10.12 -10.38
CA ASN A 37 0.42 9.83 -8.95
C ASN A 37 -0.86 9.02 -8.73
N PHE A 38 -1.88 9.21 -9.57
CA PHE A 38 -3.10 8.42 -9.52
C PHE A 38 -2.85 6.96 -9.92
N GLU A 39 -2.19 6.70 -11.05
CA GLU A 39 -1.84 5.33 -11.47
C GLU A 39 -0.96 4.62 -10.44
N GLU A 40 0.07 5.30 -9.92
CA GLU A 40 0.93 4.78 -8.86
C GLU A 40 0.13 4.51 -7.58
N GLY A 41 -0.78 5.41 -7.21
CA GLY A 41 -1.68 5.25 -6.06
C GLY A 41 -2.61 4.04 -6.20
N ILE A 42 -3.17 3.79 -7.39
CA ILE A 42 -3.97 2.58 -7.64
C ILE A 42 -3.13 1.32 -7.47
N ALA A 43 -1.92 1.28 -8.03
CA ALA A 43 -1.03 0.14 -7.89
C ALA A 43 -0.66 -0.16 -6.42
N TYR A 44 -0.39 0.88 -5.62
CA TYR A 44 -0.13 0.71 -4.19
C TYR A 44 -1.37 0.23 -3.42
N TYR A 45 -2.55 0.76 -3.75
CA TYR A 45 -3.81 0.31 -3.17
C TYR A 45 -4.07 -1.17 -3.45
N GLU A 46 -3.90 -1.63 -4.70
CA GLU A 46 -4.07 -3.03 -5.08
C GLU A 46 -3.12 -3.95 -4.31
N ALA A 47 -1.85 -3.56 -4.21
CA ALA A 47 -0.86 -4.33 -3.47
C ALA A 47 -1.17 -4.40 -1.96
N CYS A 48 -1.61 -3.29 -1.34
CA CYS A 48 -2.10 -3.29 0.04
C CYS A 48 -3.29 -4.23 0.23
N SER A 49 -4.26 -4.17 -0.69
CA SER A 49 -5.46 -5.01 -0.68
C SER A 49 -5.10 -6.49 -0.77
N GLU A 50 -4.17 -6.87 -1.65
CA GLU A 50 -3.70 -8.24 -1.81
C GLU A 50 -3.04 -8.76 -0.52
N ILE A 51 -2.19 -7.95 0.12
CA ILE A 51 -1.54 -8.32 1.37
C ILE A 51 -2.57 -8.56 2.48
N LEU A 52 -3.56 -7.67 2.60
CA LEU A 52 -4.64 -7.80 3.60
C LEU A 52 -5.52 -9.02 3.31
N ASN A 53 -5.84 -9.28 2.05
CA ASN A 53 -6.63 -10.44 1.66
C ASN A 53 -5.89 -11.75 1.98
N ASN A 54 -4.60 -11.82 1.66
CA ASN A 54 -3.75 -12.97 2.02
C ASN A 54 -3.66 -13.17 3.54
N ALA A 55 -3.54 -12.10 4.31
CA ALA A 55 -3.53 -12.17 5.77
C ALA A 55 -4.87 -12.67 6.32
N LYS A 56 -6.00 -12.15 5.80
CA LYS A 56 -7.35 -12.57 6.15
C LYS A 56 -7.57 -14.06 5.85
N GLN A 57 -7.21 -14.53 4.65
CA GLN A 57 -7.35 -15.92 4.26
C GLN A 57 -6.57 -16.87 5.19
N LYS A 58 -5.35 -16.50 5.59
CA LYS A 58 -4.57 -17.26 6.57
C LYS A 58 -5.31 -17.35 7.91
N ILE A 59 -5.79 -16.22 8.43
CA ILE A 59 -6.55 -16.19 9.70
C ILE A 59 -7.80 -17.07 9.61
N GLU A 60 -8.57 -16.97 8.52
CA GLU A 60 -9.77 -17.80 8.33
C GLU A 60 -9.46 -19.30 8.22
N THR A 61 -8.30 -19.66 7.66
CA THR A 61 -7.84 -21.05 7.60
C THR A 61 -7.54 -21.58 9.00
N TYR A 62 -6.79 -20.83 9.82
CA TYR A 62 -6.43 -21.24 11.18
C TYR A 62 -7.58 -21.14 12.20
N SER A 63 -8.59 -20.31 11.93
CA SER A 63 -9.74 -20.12 12.83
C SER A 63 -10.86 -21.15 12.63
N LYS A 64 -10.73 -22.05 11.64
CA LYS A 64 -11.66 -23.15 11.37
C LYS A 64 -11.20 -24.51 11.91
N GLU A 65 -10.10 -24.54 12.67
CA GLU A 65 -9.66 -25.69 13.47
C GLU A 65 -10.15 -25.60 14.93
#